data_AF-Q90WJ9-F1
#
_entry.id   AF-Q90WJ9-F1
#
_cell.length_a   1.000
_cell.length_b   1.000
_cell.length_c   1.000
_cell.angle_alpha   90.00
_cell.angle_beta   90.00
_cell.angle_gamma   90.00
#
_symmetry.space_group_name_H-M   'P 1'
#
loop_
_entity.id
_entity.type
_entity.pdbx_description
1 polymer ?
#
loop_
_entity_poly.entity_id
_entity_poly.type
_entity_poly.pdbx_seq_one_letter_code
_entity_poly.pdbx_strand_id
1 'polypeptide(L)'
;MGAVPGVVLLLMLAVLGIRAAPAPEECHKLTKPVLKADVQNVSGDWVLVWSVANTTERWICENLTSSYVEFKLHSDIIEYTERNLFLGNSCISFYSNLSASTEKQQQFSLNNLQMEEKGVVRPFNDNGTVKFFETCVDCLSMEYSGDIGRFLLIYRRDGVHQNVEVLKAARDESQKLAECLGFSIDEPFIYDGVSDFCHKKSPEECHKLTKPVTKADVQSVSGDWVLVWSVAENISTSNEWTKLKSSHVELRIHSGVIVLNERNMLKNNSCMTFKTNMTAGPESQNTFIYTSGKMEENGVDKELDENGTVKFFETCADCLSIDYSGLFGHVLFVYRRDGVHQNVEVLKAAQDESQKLAECLGFSIGEPFIYDGVSDFCHKKSSPEVKPEQD
;
A
#
# COMPACT_ATOMS: atom_id res chain seq x y z
N MET A 1 -72.74 -49.67 -22.96
CA MET A 1 -71.33 -49.51 -22.51
C MET A 1 -71.15 -48.05 -22.14
N GLY A 2 -71.06 -47.74 -20.84
CA GLY A 2 -70.99 -46.37 -20.33
C GLY A 2 -69.55 -45.86 -20.29
N ALA A 3 -69.31 -44.72 -20.94
CA ALA A 3 -68.02 -44.04 -20.92
C ALA A 3 -67.89 -43.23 -19.60
N VAL A 4 -66.95 -43.64 -18.75
CA VAL A 4 -66.63 -42.99 -17.47
C VAL A 4 -65.77 -41.74 -17.75
N PRO A 5 -65.95 -40.63 -17.00
CA PRO A 5 -65.43 -39.32 -17.36
C PRO A 5 -63.92 -39.19 -17.15
N GLY A 6 -63.26 -38.54 -18.10
CA GLY A 6 -61.83 -38.24 -18.07
C GLY A 6 -61.44 -37.45 -16.83
N VAL A 7 -60.67 -38.10 -15.96
CA VAL A 7 -59.96 -37.49 -14.85
C VAL A 7 -58.92 -36.52 -15.43
N VAL A 8 -59.15 -35.23 -15.22
CA VAL A 8 -58.21 -34.15 -15.52
C VAL A 8 -57.01 -34.30 -14.59
N LEU A 9 -55.94 -34.92 -15.10
CA LEU A 9 -54.67 -35.05 -14.40
C LEU A 9 -53.90 -33.71 -14.52
N LEU A 10 -54.08 -32.83 -13.54
CA LEU A 10 -53.29 -31.62 -13.36
C LEU A 10 -51.86 -32.02 -12.94
N LEU A 11 -50.97 -32.12 -13.92
CA LEU A 11 -49.52 -32.20 -13.72
C LEU A 11 -49.03 -30.87 -13.13
N MET A 12 -48.98 -30.78 -11.81
CA MET A 12 -48.13 -29.81 -11.11
C MET A 12 -46.68 -30.17 -11.41
N LEU A 13 -46.12 -29.58 -12.48
CA LEU A 13 -44.69 -29.51 -12.71
C LEU A 13 -44.08 -28.80 -11.48
N ALA A 14 -43.58 -29.57 -10.54
CA ALA A 14 -42.62 -29.09 -9.57
C ALA A 14 -41.43 -28.59 -10.39
N VAL A 15 -41.38 -27.28 -10.61
CA VAL A 15 -40.19 -26.58 -11.11
C VAL A 15 -39.16 -26.68 -9.99
N LEU A 16 -38.53 -27.84 -9.86
CA LEU A 16 -37.20 -27.92 -9.31
C LEU A 16 -36.37 -27.06 -10.25
N GLY A 17 -35.98 -25.88 -9.78
CA GLY A 17 -35.23 -24.89 -10.55
C GLY A 17 -33.86 -25.43 -10.90
N ILE A 18 -33.81 -26.33 -11.89
CA ILE A 18 -32.60 -26.66 -12.61
C ILE A 18 -32.30 -25.39 -13.39
N ARG A 19 -31.38 -24.57 -12.88
CA ARG A 19 -30.80 -23.48 -13.66
C ARG A 19 -30.26 -24.12 -14.93
N ALA A 20 -30.83 -23.78 -16.09
CA ALA A 20 -30.32 -24.28 -17.35
C ALA A 20 -28.88 -23.79 -17.49
N ALA A 21 -27.97 -24.69 -17.85
CA ALA A 21 -26.59 -24.33 -18.14
C ALA A 21 -26.57 -23.21 -19.21
N PRO A 22 -25.64 -22.24 -19.12
CA PRO A 22 -25.57 -21.14 -20.07
C PRO A 22 -25.44 -21.66 -21.51
N ALA A 23 -26.10 -21.00 -22.45
CA ALA A 23 -25.99 -21.37 -23.86
C ALA A 23 -24.55 -21.14 -24.37
N PRO A 24 -24.07 -21.89 -25.37
CA PRO A 24 -22.73 -21.69 -25.93
C PRO A 24 -22.45 -20.26 -26.38
N GLU A 25 -23.45 -19.58 -26.96
CA GLU A 25 -23.36 -18.19 -27.39
C GLU A 25 -23.22 -17.22 -26.21
N GLU A 26 -23.88 -17.52 -25.09
CA GLU A 26 -23.76 -16.75 -23.85
C GLU A 26 -22.37 -16.91 -23.24
N CYS A 27 -21.84 -18.15 -23.21
CA CYS A 27 -20.47 -18.40 -22.77
C CYS A 27 -19.45 -17.68 -23.64
N HIS A 28 -19.61 -17.70 -24.97
CA HIS A 28 -18.67 -17.01 -25.86
C HIS A 28 -18.57 -15.51 -25.57
N LYS A 29 -19.68 -14.87 -25.18
CA LYS A 29 -19.70 -13.46 -24.77
C LYS A 29 -19.02 -13.26 -23.41
N LEU A 30 -19.33 -14.12 -22.43
CA LEU A 30 -18.82 -14.00 -21.06
C LEU A 30 -17.32 -14.31 -20.96
N THR A 31 -16.81 -15.24 -21.77
CA THR A 31 -15.40 -15.66 -21.73
C THR A 31 -14.53 -14.92 -22.74
N LYS A 32 -14.93 -13.72 -23.20
CA LYS A 32 -14.13 -12.93 -24.13
C LYS A 32 -12.88 -12.42 -23.42
N PRO A 33 -11.66 -12.81 -23.84
CA PRO A 33 -10.45 -12.46 -23.13
C PRO A 33 -9.97 -11.05 -23.47
N VAL A 34 -9.40 -10.35 -22.49
CA VAL A 34 -8.65 -9.11 -22.72
C VAL A 34 -7.30 -9.46 -23.34
N LEU A 35 -6.96 -8.78 -24.43
CA LEU A 35 -5.67 -8.94 -25.11
C LEU A 35 -4.62 -8.04 -24.45
N LYS A 36 -3.33 -8.36 -24.61
CA LYS A 36 -2.25 -7.45 -24.20
C LYS A 36 -2.43 -6.03 -24.77
N ALA A 37 -2.92 -5.89 -26.00
CA ALA A 37 -3.20 -4.60 -26.62
C ALA A 37 -4.26 -3.73 -25.90
N ASP A 38 -5.10 -4.36 -25.06
CA ASP A 38 -6.20 -3.72 -24.31
C ASP A 38 -5.95 -3.74 -22.79
N VAL A 39 -4.73 -4.11 -22.37
CA VAL A 39 -4.37 -4.36 -20.96
C VAL A 39 -4.51 -3.11 -20.08
N GLN A 40 -4.43 -1.90 -20.65
CA GLN A 40 -4.65 -0.65 -19.94
C GLN A 40 -6.03 -0.58 -19.27
N ASN A 41 -7.01 -1.33 -19.76
CA ASN A 41 -8.35 -1.37 -19.18
C ASN A 41 -8.39 -2.12 -17.83
N VAL A 42 -7.37 -2.92 -17.53
CA VAL A 42 -7.22 -3.65 -16.26
C VAL A 42 -6.57 -2.78 -15.18
N SER A 43 -5.85 -1.73 -15.58
CA SER A 43 -5.15 -0.85 -14.64
C SER A 43 -6.10 -0.18 -13.64
N GLY A 44 -5.59 0.02 -12.42
CA GLY A 44 -6.26 0.71 -11.33
C GLY A 44 -6.49 -0.17 -10.11
N ASP A 45 -7.41 0.30 -9.29
CA ASP A 45 -7.67 -0.20 -7.95
C ASP A 45 -8.98 -0.99 -7.90
N TRP A 46 -8.91 -2.19 -7.35
CA TRP A 46 -9.95 -3.20 -7.44
C TRP A 46 -10.18 -3.89 -6.09
N VAL A 47 -11.44 -4.23 -5.81
CA VAL A 47 -11.85 -4.97 -4.61
C VAL A 47 -12.46 -6.28 -5.04
N LEU A 48 -11.98 -7.39 -4.47
CA LEU A 48 -12.56 -8.71 -4.72
C LEU A 48 -13.93 -8.76 -4.08
N VAL A 49 -14.96 -9.01 -4.88
CA VAL A 49 -16.35 -9.08 -4.39
C VAL A 49 -16.91 -10.49 -4.37
N TRP A 50 -16.33 -11.38 -5.18
CA TRP A 50 -16.75 -12.76 -5.29
C TRP A 50 -15.63 -13.62 -5.86
N SER A 51 -15.46 -14.85 -5.36
CA SER A 51 -14.56 -15.81 -5.98
C SER A 51 -14.97 -17.25 -5.75
N VAL A 52 -14.49 -18.12 -6.64
CA VAL A 52 -14.58 -19.58 -6.54
C VAL A 52 -13.24 -20.20 -6.93
N ALA A 53 -12.96 -21.39 -6.39
CA ALA A 53 -11.70 -22.05 -6.60
C ALA A 53 -11.85 -23.55 -6.82
N ASN A 54 -11.13 -24.07 -7.82
CA ASN A 54 -10.89 -25.49 -8.01
C ASN A 54 -9.47 -25.79 -7.50
N THR A 55 -9.33 -25.96 -6.19
CA THR A 55 -8.04 -26.22 -5.53
C THR A 55 -8.20 -27.05 -4.26
N THR A 56 -7.10 -27.64 -3.78
CA THR A 56 -6.96 -28.17 -2.41
C THR A 56 -6.70 -27.06 -1.39
N GLU A 57 -6.19 -25.89 -1.81
CA GLU A 57 -5.90 -24.72 -0.97
C GLU A 57 -7.15 -23.85 -0.73
N ARG A 58 -8.31 -24.48 -0.46
CA ARG A 58 -9.59 -23.77 -0.31
C ARG A 58 -9.61 -22.79 0.85
N TRP A 59 -8.75 -23.01 1.85
CA TRP A 59 -8.61 -22.13 3.01
C TRP A 59 -8.36 -20.67 2.61
N ILE A 60 -7.76 -20.43 1.43
CA ILE A 60 -7.53 -19.07 0.91
C ILE A 60 -8.87 -18.36 0.73
N CYS A 61 -9.87 -18.98 0.09
CA CYS A 61 -11.18 -18.39 -0.12
C CYS A 61 -12.05 -18.45 1.15
N GLU A 62 -11.96 -19.53 1.91
CA GLU A 62 -12.79 -19.77 3.11
C GLU A 62 -12.46 -18.81 4.27
N ASN A 63 -11.18 -18.47 4.42
CA ASN A 63 -10.72 -17.60 5.51
C ASN A 63 -10.52 -16.15 5.07
N LEU A 64 -10.82 -15.80 3.82
CA LEU A 64 -10.69 -14.43 3.32
C LEU A 64 -11.82 -13.57 3.86
N THR A 65 -11.46 -12.42 4.42
CA THR A 65 -12.39 -11.37 4.85
C THR A 65 -12.54 -10.33 3.73
N SER A 66 -11.41 -9.87 3.18
CA SER A 66 -11.38 -8.91 2.07
C SER A 66 -10.09 -9.06 1.26
N SER A 67 -10.14 -8.66 -0.01
CA SER A 67 -8.97 -8.58 -0.88
C SER A 67 -9.03 -7.32 -1.72
N TYR A 68 -7.90 -6.60 -1.75
CA TYR A 68 -7.69 -5.38 -2.51
C TYR A 68 -6.54 -5.57 -3.48
N VAL A 69 -6.73 -5.23 -4.74
CA VAL A 69 -5.76 -5.41 -5.81
C VAL A 69 -5.47 -4.08 -6.50
N GLU A 70 -4.19 -3.79 -6.68
CA GLU A 70 -3.69 -2.72 -7.54
C GLU A 70 -3.04 -3.31 -8.78
N PHE A 71 -3.43 -2.83 -9.95
CA PHE A 71 -2.75 -3.09 -11.21
C PHE A 71 -2.14 -1.78 -11.73
N LYS A 72 -0.82 -1.69 -11.79
CA LYS A 72 -0.09 -0.52 -12.32
C LYS A 72 0.64 -0.90 -13.60
N LEU A 73 0.20 -0.33 -14.72
CA LEU A 73 0.82 -0.60 -16.02
C LEU A 73 2.06 0.27 -16.21
N HIS A 74 3.21 -0.38 -16.37
CA HIS A 74 4.50 0.23 -16.69
C HIS A 74 4.96 -0.28 -18.06
N SER A 75 4.69 0.50 -19.11
CA SER A 75 4.94 0.11 -20.50
C SER A 75 4.23 -1.21 -20.84
N ASP A 76 4.94 -2.34 -20.76
CA ASP A 76 4.48 -3.67 -21.17
C ASP A 76 4.30 -4.65 -19.99
N ILE A 77 4.61 -4.21 -18.76
CA ILE A 77 4.53 -5.02 -17.54
C ILE A 77 3.42 -4.43 -16.66
N ILE A 78 2.55 -5.30 -16.15
CA ILE A 78 1.60 -4.91 -15.10
C ILE A 78 2.23 -5.28 -13.77
N GLU A 79 2.54 -4.28 -12.95
CA GLU A 79 2.82 -4.50 -11.54
C GLU A 79 1.50 -4.86 -10.84
N TYR A 80 1.49 -5.99 -10.16
CA TYR A 80 0.37 -6.53 -9.41
C TYR A 80 0.70 -6.52 -7.93
N THR A 81 -0.16 -5.87 -7.16
CA THR A 81 -0.13 -5.90 -5.70
C THR A 81 -1.50 -6.34 -5.20
N GLU A 82 -1.56 -7.43 -4.45
CA GLU A 82 -2.78 -7.86 -3.77
C GLU A 82 -2.57 -7.85 -2.26
N ARG A 83 -3.54 -7.31 -1.53
CA ARG A 83 -3.53 -7.28 -0.06
C ARG A 83 -4.77 -7.98 0.45
N ASN A 84 -4.55 -9.03 1.21
CA ASN A 84 -5.60 -9.93 1.68
C ASN A 84 -5.71 -9.84 3.21
N LEU A 85 -6.91 -9.55 3.70
CA LEU A 85 -7.26 -9.67 5.10
C LEU A 85 -7.92 -11.02 5.33
N PHE A 86 -7.32 -11.84 6.18
CA PHE A 86 -7.86 -13.13 6.59
C PHE A 86 -8.51 -13.05 7.97
N LEU A 87 -9.33 -14.05 8.29
CA LEU A 87 -9.90 -14.25 9.63
C LEU A 87 -8.80 -14.19 10.71
N GLY A 88 -9.13 -13.54 11.84
CA GLY A 88 -8.17 -13.28 12.91
C GLY A 88 -7.26 -12.06 12.67
N ASN A 89 -7.63 -11.17 11.74
CA ASN A 89 -6.88 -9.97 11.37
C ASN A 89 -5.46 -10.26 10.86
N SER A 90 -5.28 -11.41 10.21
CA SER A 90 -4.00 -11.76 9.59
C SER A 90 -3.89 -11.11 8.22
N CYS A 91 -2.84 -10.31 8.02
CA CYS A 91 -2.55 -9.66 6.74
C CYS A 91 -1.48 -10.42 5.95
N ILE A 92 -1.82 -10.74 4.70
CA ILE A 92 -0.88 -11.32 3.74
C ILE A 92 -1.01 -10.54 2.44
N SER A 93 0.13 -10.07 1.94
CA SER A 93 0.20 -9.34 0.67
C SER A 93 1.00 -10.15 -0.36
N PHE A 94 0.61 -10.07 -1.63
CA PHE A 94 1.31 -10.66 -2.76
C PHE A 94 1.75 -9.57 -3.73
N TYR A 95 2.97 -9.70 -4.24
CA TYR A 95 3.56 -8.78 -5.21
C TYR A 95 4.07 -9.58 -6.40
N SER A 96 3.75 -9.18 -7.63
CA SER A 96 4.19 -9.88 -8.84
C SER A 96 4.19 -8.95 -10.05
N ASN A 97 4.83 -9.39 -11.11
CA ASN A 97 4.79 -8.74 -12.41
C ASN A 97 4.08 -9.64 -13.42
N LEU A 98 3.01 -9.13 -14.04
CA LEU A 98 2.32 -9.80 -15.13
C LEU A 98 2.91 -9.37 -16.47
N SER A 99 3.26 -10.33 -17.31
CA SER A 99 3.82 -10.06 -18.64
C SER A 99 3.20 -10.94 -19.71
N ALA A 100 3.08 -10.40 -20.92
CA ALA A 100 2.73 -11.14 -22.12
C ALA A 100 3.71 -10.81 -23.26
N SER A 101 4.09 -11.83 -24.03
CA SER A 101 5.13 -11.74 -25.06
C SER A 101 4.64 -11.15 -26.39
N THR A 102 3.34 -11.25 -26.68
CA THR A 102 2.75 -10.76 -27.94
C THR A 102 1.46 -9.99 -27.69
N GLU A 103 1.16 -9.01 -28.54
CA GLU A 103 -0.05 -8.18 -28.45
C GLU A 103 -1.36 -8.99 -28.54
N LYS A 104 -1.32 -10.19 -29.15
CA LYS A 104 -2.48 -11.10 -29.28
C LYS A 104 -2.60 -12.10 -28.13
N GLN A 105 -1.66 -12.11 -27.20
CA GLN A 105 -1.67 -13.03 -26.09
C GLN A 105 -2.76 -12.64 -25.10
N GLN A 106 -3.51 -13.65 -24.64
CA GLN A 106 -4.66 -13.53 -23.74
C GLN A 106 -4.31 -13.95 -22.29
N GLN A 107 -3.16 -14.61 -22.13
CA GLN A 107 -2.71 -15.16 -20.87
C GLN A 107 -1.39 -14.52 -20.48
N PHE A 108 -1.34 -13.94 -19.30
CA PHE A 108 -0.20 -13.25 -18.73
C PHE A 108 0.51 -14.19 -17.76
N SER A 109 1.83 -14.24 -17.80
CA SER A 109 2.63 -15.01 -16.84
C SER A 109 2.88 -14.18 -15.59
N LEU A 110 2.75 -14.78 -14.42
CA LEU A 110 3.24 -14.20 -13.17
C LEU A 110 4.76 -14.35 -13.11
N ASN A 111 5.46 -13.27 -12.75
CA ASN A 111 6.90 -13.25 -12.59
C ASN A 111 7.28 -12.58 -11.28
N ASN A 112 8.37 -13.02 -10.67
CA ASN A 112 8.92 -12.43 -9.44
C ASN A 112 7.91 -12.37 -8.29
N LEU A 113 7.09 -13.42 -8.13
CA LEU A 113 6.09 -13.45 -7.09
C LEU A 113 6.73 -13.46 -5.69
N GLN A 114 6.25 -12.55 -4.85
CA GLN A 114 6.65 -12.38 -3.46
C GLN A 114 5.42 -12.41 -2.57
N MET A 115 5.61 -12.86 -1.34
CA MET A 115 4.61 -12.85 -0.29
C MET A 115 5.16 -12.06 0.88
N GLU A 116 4.37 -11.16 1.43
CA GLU A 116 4.62 -10.50 2.69
C GLU A 116 3.65 -10.99 3.74
N GLU A 117 4.18 -11.35 4.91
CA GLU A 117 3.41 -11.70 6.08
C GLU A 117 4.08 -11.04 7.29
N LYS A 118 3.32 -10.24 8.06
CA LYS A 118 3.83 -9.53 9.26
C LYS A 118 5.08 -8.68 8.97
N GLY A 119 5.10 -7.96 7.84
CA GLY A 119 6.22 -7.10 7.42
C GLY A 119 7.43 -7.85 6.86
N VAL A 120 7.40 -9.18 6.78
CA VAL A 120 8.49 -9.98 6.21
C VAL A 120 8.16 -10.38 4.79
N VAL A 121 8.88 -9.81 3.83
CA VAL A 121 8.77 -10.16 2.41
C VAL A 121 9.67 -11.35 2.08
N ARG A 122 9.12 -12.36 1.42
CA ARG A 122 9.84 -13.55 0.94
C ARG A 122 9.44 -13.90 -0.50
N PRO A 123 10.35 -14.49 -1.31
CA PRO A 123 9.97 -15.09 -2.58
C PRO A 123 8.89 -16.17 -2.36
N PHE A 124 7.90 -16.21 -3.24
CA PHE A 124 6.88 -17.23 -3.25
C PHE A 124 6.93 -17.95 -4.60
N ASN A 125 7.26 -19.24 -4.58
CA ASN A 125 7.42 -20.03 -5.79
C ASN A 125 6.05 -20.46 -6.31
N ASP A 126 5.67 -19.91 -7.46
CA ASP A 126 4.48 -20.29 -8.19
C ASP A 126 4.69 -20.04 -9.68
N ASN A 127 4.35 -21.02 -10.52
CA ASN A 127 4.30 -20.85 -11.97
C ASN A 127 2.89 -20.48 -12.44
N GLY A 128 2.38 -19.37 -11.91
CA GLY A 128 1.04 -18.88 -12.18
C GLY A 128 0.88 -18.22 -13.55
N THR A 129 -0.34 -18.34 -14.08
CA THR A 129 -0.81 -17.57 -15.24
C THR A 129 -2.16 -16.94 -14.94
N VAL A 130 -2.40 -15.79 -15.56
CA VAL A 130 -3.63 -15.01 -15.41
C VAL A 130 -4.26 -14.74 -16.76
N LYS A 131 -5.59 -14.86 -16.84
CA LYS A 131 -6.40 -14.38 -17.96
C LYS A 131 -7.42 -13.40 -17.43
N PHE A 132 -7.55 -12.27 -18.11
CA PHE A 132 -8.61 -11.30 -17.84
C PHE A 132 -9.73 -11.47 -18.85
N PHE A 133 -10.97 -11.23 -18.44
CA PHE A 133 -12.12 -11.23 -19.33
C PHE A 133 -12.69 -9.81 -19.47
N GLU A 134 -13.12 -9.47 -20.68
CA GLU A 134 -13.80 -8.21 -20.95
C GLU A 134 -15.11 -8.15 -20.16
N THR A 135 -15.27 -7.09 -19.37
CA THR A 135 -16.47 -6.87 -18.58
C THR A 135 -16.92 -5.40 -18.69
N CYS A 136 -17.47 -4.83 -17.62
CA CYS A 136 -17.90 -3.44 -17.58
C CYS A 136 -16.75 -2.48 -17.16
N VAL A 137 -16.96 -1.17 -17.26
CA VAL A 137 -15.95 -0.15 -16.90
C VAL A 137 -15.50 -0.20 -15.43
N ASP A 138 -16.37 -0.67 -14.53
CA ASP A 138 -16.11 -0.80 -13.08
C ASP A 138 -16.13 -2.26 -12.62
N CYS A 139 -15.92 -3.19 -13.54
CA CYS A 139 -15.88 -4.62 -13.31
C CYS A 139 -14.54 -5.17 -13.80
N LEU A 140 -14.03 -6.20 -13.13
CA LEU A 140 -12.90 -6.96 -13.63
C LEU A 140 -13.12 -8.43 -13.28
N SER A 141 -12.87 -9.32 -14.24
CA SER A 141 -12.92 -10.76 -14.04
C SER A 141 -11.57 -11.35 -14.40
N MET A 142 -11.01 -12.12 -13.48
CA MET A 142 -9.68 -12.68 -13.58
C MET A 142 -9.74 -14.18 -13.30
N GLU A 143 -9.23 -14.98 -14.23
CA GLU A 143 -8.90 -16.38 -13.99
C GLU A 143 -7.41 -16.49 -13.69
N TYR A 144 -7.08 -17.04 -12.53
CA TYR A 144 -5.72 -17.45 -12.20
C TYR A 144 -5.60 -18.98 -12.31
N SER A 145 -4.46 -19.47 -12.78
CA SER A 145 -4.10 -20.89 -12.81
C SER A 145 -2.61 -21.05 -12.53
N GLY A 146 -2.26 -21.74 -11.45
CA GLY A 146 -0.89 -22.03 -11.05
C GLY A 146 -0.78 -23.18 -10.07
N ASP A 147 0.32 -23.23 -9.32
CA ASP A 147 0.66 -24.34 -8.42
C ASP A 147 -0.28 -24.42 -7.23
N ILE A 148 -0.86 -23.28 -6.79
CA ILE A 148 -1.88 -23.23 -5.73
C ILE A 148 -3.29 -23.57 -6.24
N GLY A 149 -3.45 -23.89 -7.52
CA GLY A 149 -4.71 -24.30 -8.14
C GLY A 149 -5.31 -23.25 -9.08
N ARG A 150 -6.61 -23.35 -9.32
CA ARG A 150 -7.34 -22.52 -10.29
C ARG A 150 -8.41 -21.70 -9.59
N PHE A 151 -8.43 -20.40 -9.84
CA PHE A 151 -9.31 -19.44 -9.17
C PHE A 151 -10.01 -18.57 -10.21
N LEU A 152 -11.30 -18.29 -9.99
CA LEU A 152 -12.02 -17.25 -10.68
C LEU A 152 -12.32 -16.14 -9.67
N LEU A 153 -11.83 -14.95 -9.98
CA LEU A 153 -11.81 -13.79 -9.10
C LEU A 153 -12.58 -12.66 -9.79
N ILE A 154 -13.63 -12.18 -9.12
CA ILE A 154 -14.51 -11.13 -9.65
C ILE A 154 -14.35 -9.90 -8.78
N TYR A 155 -13.93 -8.81 -9.41
CA TYR A 155 -13.62 -7.56 -8.75
C TYR A 155 -14.55 -6.43 -9.19
N ARG A 156 -14.65 -5.42 -8.32
CA ARG A 156 -15.26 -4.12 -8.62
C ARG A 156 -14.26 -3.02 -8.35
N ARG A 157 -14.36 -1.93 -9.12
CA ARG A 157 -13.49 -0.78 -8.93
C ARG A 157 -13.61 -0.24 -7.51
N ASP A 158 -12.50 0.22 -6.96
CA ASP A 158 -12.51 0.92 -5.68
C ASP A 158 -13.52 2.08 -5.69
N GLY A 159 -14.26 2.24 -4.58
CA GLY A 159 -15.38 3.19 -4.47
C GLY A 159 -16.73 2.72 -5.04
N VAL A 160 -16.82 1.58 -5.74
CA VAL A 160 -18.07 1.04 -6.30
C VAL A 160 -18.43 -0.34 -5.70
N HIS A 161 -17.62 -0.84 -4.77
CA HIS A 161 -17.71 -2.19 -4.21
C HIS A 161 -18.61 -2.30 -2.97
N GLN A 162 -19.13 -1.19 -2.44
CA GLN A 162 -19.86 -1.16 -1.16
C GLN A 162 -21.35 -1.46 -1.30
N ASN A 163 -21.94 -1.30 -2.49
CA ASN A 163 -23.37 -1.51 -2.69
C ASN A 163 -23.71 -3.00 -2.79
N VAL A 164 -24.05 -3.61 -1.66
CA VAL A 164 -24.31 -5.05 -1.53
C VAL A 164 -25.48 -5.53 -2.41
N GLU A 165 -26.51 -4.72 -2.62
CA GLU A 165 -27.62 -5.05 -3.51
C GLU A 165 -27.18 -5.16 -4.97
N VAL A 166 -26.34 -4.22 -5.42
CA VAL A 166 -25.74 -4.26 -6.76
C VAL A 166 -24.80 -5.47 -6.90
N LEU A 167 -24.02 -5.79 -5.87
CA LEU A 167 -23.16 -6.98 -5.89
C LEU A 167 -23.96 -8.28 -5.95
N LYS A 168 -25.07 -8.37 -5.19
CA LYS A 168 -25.98 -9.51 -5.23
C LYS A 168 -26.59 -9.69 -6.63
N ALA A 169 -27.00 -8.59 -7.28
CA ALA A 169 -27.55 -8.63 -8.63
C ALA A 169 -26.51 -9.07 -9.68
N ALA A 170 -25.25 -8.64 -9.54
CA ALA A 170 -24.16 -9.02 -10.46
C ALA A 170 -23.68 -10.49 -10.28
N ARG A 171 -24.12 -11.16 -9.21
CA ARG A 171 -23.69 -12.55 -8.91
C ARG A 171 -24.19 -13.54 -9.94
N ASP A 172 -25.37 -13.32 -10.51
CA ASP A 172 -25.91 -14.25 -11.51
C ASP A 172 -25.00 -14.35 -12.73
N GLU A 173 -24.45 -13.23 -13.21
CA GLU A 173 -23.49 -13.19 -14.31
C GLU A 173 -22.15 -13.84 -13.92
N SER A 174 -21.69 -13.59 -12.69
CA SER A 174 -20.45 -14.18 -12.16
C SER A 174 -20.52 -15.72 -12.11
N GLN A 175 -21.67 -16.24 -11.67
CA GLN A 175 -21.90 -17.69 -11.64
C GLN A 175 -22.00 -18.29 -13.04
N LYS A 176 -22.65 -17.61 -14.00
CA LYS A 176 -22.67 -18.07 -15.39
C LYS A 176 -21.26 -18.11 -15.99
N LEU A 177 -20.43 -17.11 -15.71
CA LEU A 177 -19.02 -17.11 -16.12
C LEU A 177 -18.28 -18.30 -15.51
N ALA A 178 -18.47 -18.58 -14.22
CA ALA A 178 -17.89 -19.73 -13.54
C ALA A 178 -18.31 -21.07 -14.18
N GLU A 179 -19.60 -21.25 -14.46
CA GLU A 179 -20.16 -22.42 -15.15
C GLU A 179 -19.56 -22.57 -16.56
N CYS A 180 -19.47 -21.48 -17.34
CA CYS A 180 -18.84 -21.47 -18.67
C CYS A 180 -17.36 -21.85 -18.64
N LEU A 181 -16.65 -21.52 -17.55
CA LEU A 181 -15.23 -21.86 -17.35
C LEU A 181 -15.02 -23.22 -16.66
N GLY A 182 -16.10 -23.90 -16.27
CA GLY A 182 -16.04 -25.22 -15.63
C GLY A 182 -15.62 -25.20 -14.15
N PHE A 183 -15.92 -24.12 -13.42
CA PHE A 183 -15.76 -24.09 -11.96
C PHE A 183 -16.97 -24.71 -11.26
N SER A 184 -16.72 -25.44 -10.17
CA SER A 184 -17.77 -25.78 -9.22
C SER A 184 -18.05 -24.57 -8.32
N ILE A 185 -19.33 -24.21 -8.18
CA ILE A 185 -19.76 -23.09 -7.32
C ILE A 185 -20.15 -23.65 -5.95
N ASP A 186 -19.16 -24.21 -5.27
CA ASP A 186 -19.29 -24.64 -3.88
C ASP A 186 -18.56 -23.59 -3.01
N GLU A 187 -19.23 -23.11 -1.96
CA GLU A 187 -18.64 -22.23 -0.93
C GLU A 187 -17.86 -21.02 -1.49
N PRO A 188 -18.50 -20.16 -2.30
CA PRO A 188 -17.83 -18.99 -2.85
C PRO A 188 -17.45 -18.00 -1.74
N PHE A 189 -16.33 -17.31 -1.92
CA PHE A 189 -16.09 -16.07 -1.18
C PHE A 189 -17.11 -15.02 -1.62
N ILE A 190 -17.66 -14.29 -0.64
CA ILE A 190 -18.60 -13.19 -0.87
C ILE A 190 -18.17 -12.03 0.02
N TYR A 191 -17.78 -10.92 -0.59
CA TYR A 191 -17.49 -9.70 0.14
C TYR A 191 -18.77 -9.11 0.75
N ASP A 192 -18.67 -8.63 1.98
CA ASP A 192 -19.79 -8.14 2.78
C ASP A 192 -20.16 -6.67 2.50
N GLY A 193 -19.34 -5.96 1.72
CA GLY A 193 -19.53 -4.53 1.39
C GLY A 193 -18.88 -3.57 2.40
N VAL A 194 -18.39 -4.06 3.54
CA VAL A 194 -18.01 -3.22 4.69
C VAL A 194 -16.70 -3.61 5.38
N SER A 195 -16.17 -4.81 5.12
CA SER A 195 -14.91 -5.27 5.69
C SER A 195 -13.75 -4.38 5.25
N ASP A 196 -12.92 -3.98 6.21
CA ASP A 196 -11.72 -3.19 5.93
C ASP A 196 -10.65 -4.03 5.19
N PHE A 197 -9.59 -3.42 4.67
CA PHE A 197 -8.53 -4.13 3.94
C PHE A 197 -7.18 -4.04 4.65
N CYS A 198 -6.32 -5.01 4.36
CA CYS A 198 -4.93 -4.98 4.84
C CYS A 198 -4.15 -3.82 4.22
N HIS A 199 -3.47 -3.06 5.07
CA HIS A 199 -2.66 -1.88 4.72
C HIS A 199 -3.38 -0.78 3.93
N LYS A 200 -4.69 -0.90 3.69
CA LYS A 200 -5.54 0.19 3.24
C LYS A 200 -6.35 0.63 4.43
N LYS A 201 -5.90 1.69 5.05
CA LYS A 201 -6.62 2.23 6.19
C LYS A 201 -7.79 3.05 5.73
N SER A 202 -8.79 3.11 6.60
CA SER A 202 -9.92 4.01 6.38
C SER A 202 -9.42 5.43 6.09
N PRO A 203 -10.06 6.16 5.15
CA PRO A 203 -9.75 7.55 4.90
C PRO A 203 -9.77 8.41 6.17
N GLU A 204 -10.59 8.05 7.16
CA GLU A 204 -10.69 8.75 8.44
C GLU A 204 -9.45 8.58 9.33
N GLU A 205 -8.88 7.37 9.40
CA GLU A 205 -7.63 7.13 10.13
C GLU A 205 -6.46 7.88 9.48
N CYS A 206 -6.36 7.81 8.15
CA CYS A 206 -5.32 8.54 7.44
C CYS A 206 -5.52 10.05 7.56
N HIS A 207 -6.73 10.57 7.44
CA HIS A 207 -7.01 12.01 7.57
C HIS A 207 -6.51 12.59 8.91
N LYS A 208 -6.56 11.82 10.00
CA LYS A 208 -6.02 12.26 11.30
C LYS A 208 -4.48 12.28 11.33
N LEU A 209 -3.83 11.31 10.70
CA LEU A 209 -2.37 11.17 10.68
C LEU A 209 -1.71 12.09 9.64
N THR A 210 -2.37 12.33 8.51
CA THR A 210 -1.81 13.05 7.36
C THR A 210 -2.30 14.49 7.26
N LYS A 211 -2.74 15.11 8.36
CA LYS A 211 -3.07 16.54 8.36
C LYS A 211 -1.77 17.34 8.26
N PRO A 212 -1.48 18.02 7.13
CA PRO A 212 -0.23 18.73 6.99
C PRO A 212 -0.22 20.00 7.85
N VAL A 213 0.94 20.35 8.39
CA VAL A 213 1.17 21.67 8.99
C VAL A 213 1.06 22.72 7.89
N THR A 214 0.18 23.69 8.10
CA THR A 214 -0.06 24.75 7.14
C THR A 214 0.99 25.85 7.27
N LYS A 215 1.07 26.74 6.27
CA LYS A 215 1.87 27.96 6.36
C LYS A 215 1.49 28.84 7.57
N ALA A 216 0.23 28.83 7.99
CA ALA A 216 -0.23 29.59 9.16
C ALA A 216 0.26 28.98 10.49
N ASP A 217 0.38 27.65 10.53
CA ASP A 217 0.77 26.89 11.73
C ASP A 217 2.27 26.57 11.76
N VAL A 218 3.04 27.02 10.77
CA VAL A 218 4.45 26.63 10.56
C VAL A 218 5.31 26.81 11.82
N GLN A 219 5.00 27.78 12.68
CA GLN A 219 5.75 28.01 13.92
C GLN A 219 5.79 26.78 14.84
N SER A 220 4.82 25.86 14.76
CA SER A 220 4.78 24.64 15.58
C SER A 220 5.94 23.68 15.29
N VAL A 221 6.53 23.73 14.08
CA VAL A 221 7.68 22.87 13.73
C VAL A 221 9.01 23.41 14.26
N SER A 222 9.04 24.65 14.75
CA SER A 222 10.26 25.25 15.32
C SER A 222 10.68 24.50 16.59
N GLY A 223 11.96 24.10 16.67
CA GLY A 223 12.48 23.40 17.83
C GLY A 223 13.70 22.55 17.52
N ASP A 224 14.12 21.82 18.54
CA ASP A 224 15.20 20.84 18.48
C ASP A 224 14.58 19.44 18.48
N TRP A 225 14.98 18.64 17.51
CA TRP A 225 14.34 17.39 17.15
C TRP A 225 15.40 16.31 16.94
N VAL A 226 15.07 15.06 17.26
CA VAL A 226 15.93 13.89 17.07
C VAL A 226 15.21 12.89 16.20
N LEU A 227 15.87 12.45 15.13
CA LEU A 227 15.32 11.44 14.22
C LEU A 227 15.25 10.11 14.97
N VAL A 228 14.06 9.55 15.09
CA VAL A 228 13.87 8.28 15.80
C VAL A 228 13.51 7.13 14.87
N TRP A 229 12.94 7.43 13.71
CA TRP A 229 12.51 6.44 12.74
C TRP A 229 12.46 7.06 11.33
N SER A 230 12.81 6.30 10.30
CA SER A 230 12.57 6.70 8.91
C SER A 230 12.46 5.53 7.96
N VAL A 231 11.72 5.74 6.87
CA VAL A 231 11.59 4.82 5.73
C VAL A 231 11.84 5.61 4.44
N ALA A 232 12.49 4.98 3.48
CA ALA A 232 12.85 5.60 2.22
C ALA A 232 12.54 4.68 1.03
N GLU A 233 12.11 5.27 -0.06
CA GLU A 233 11.82 4.64 -1.34
C GLU A 233 12.55 5.36 -2.48
N ASN A 234 12.74 4.66 -3.60
CA ASN A 234 13.37 5.21 -4.81
C ASN A 234 14.72 5.90 -4.53
N ILE A 235 15.49 5.28 -3.64
CA ILE A 235 16.74 5.82 -3.12
C ILE A 235 17.81 5.86 -4.20
N SER A 236 18.49 7.01 -4.35
CA SER A 236 19.70 7.11 -5.18
C SER A 236 20.89 6.39 -4.53
N THR A 237 21.80 5.82 -5.34
CA THR A 237 22.91 4.97 -4.86
C THR A 237 23.89 5.67 -3.92
N SER A 238 23.86 7.01 -3.82
CA SER A 238 24.68 7.83 -2.93
C SER A 238 24.00 8.19 -1.61
N ASN A 239 22.93 7.49 -1.20
CA ASN A 239 22.16 7.89 -0.04
C ASN A 239 22.87 7.58 1.28
N GLU A 240 23.61 8.57 1.78
CA GLU A 240 24.27 8.56 3.09
C GLU A 240 23.29 8.31 4.25
N TRP A 241 21.98 8.50 4.05
CA TRP A 241 20.96 8.28 5.08
C TRP A 241 20.86 6.82 5.51
N THR A 242 21.15 5.88 4.60
CA THR A 242 21.23 4.43 4.93
C THR A 242 22.39 4.10 5.89
N LYS A 243 23.37 5.00 5.98
CA LYS A 243 24.55 4.91 6.85
C LYS A 243 24.37 5.71 8.14
N LEU A 244 23.21 6.32 8.38
CA LEU A 244 22.95 7.07 9.61
C LEU A 244 23.01 6.15 10.84
N LYS A 245 23.58 6.71 11.89
CA LYS A 245 23.57 6.18 13.25
C LYS A 245 22.67 7.03 14.15
N SER A 246 22.71 8.35 13.99
CA SER A 246 21.83 9.31 14.67
C SER A 246 21.72 10.60 13.86
N SER A 247 20.61 11.34 14.05
CA SER A 247 20.39 12.65 13.45
C SER A 247 19.71 13.58 14.46
N HIS A 248 20.25 14.79 14.60
CA HIS A 248 19.66 15.87 15.36
C HIS A 248 19.36 17.05 14.44
N VAL A 249 18.12 17.51 14.43
CA VAL A 249 17.64 18.60 13.56
C VAL A 249 17.24 19.80 14.41
N GLU A 250 17.81 20.95 14.07
CA GLU A 250 17.41 22.26 14.57
C GLU A 250 16.54 22.92 13.48
N LEU A 251 15.25 23.11 13.76
CA LEU A 251 14.35 23.91 12.93
C LEU A 251 14.15 25.26 13.58
N ARG A 252 14.45 26.34 12.85
CA ARG A 252 14.23 27.72 13.29
C ARG A 252 13.50 28.49 12.20
N ILE A 253 12.50 29.27 12.59
CA ILE A 253 11.65 29.97 11.63
C ILE A 253 11.88 31.46 11.75
N HIS A 254 12.19 32.10 10.63
CA HIS A 254 12.38 33.53 10.56
C HIS A 254 11.69 34.10 9.32
N SER A 255 10.75 35.02 9.52
CA SER A 255 10.04 35.70 8.42
C SER A 255 9.43 34.75 7.37
N GLY A 256 8.91 33.59 7.80
CA GLY A 256 8.31 32.58 6.93
C GLY A 256 9.31 31.64 6.23
N VAL A 257 10.60 31.79 6.49
CA VAL A 257 11.65 30.85 6.05
C VAL A 257 11.96 29.89 7.19
N ILE A 258 11.94 28.59 6.90
CA ILE A 258 12.38 27.55 7.84
C ILE A 258 13.86 27.30 7.56
N VAL A 259 14.71 27.61 8.53
CA VAL A 259 16.13 27.29 8.54
C VAL A 259 16.30 25.93 9.21
N LEU A 260 16.83 24.97 8.48
CA LEU A 260 17.14 23.63 8.95
C LEU A 260 18.65 23.50 9.11
N ASN A 261 19.07 23.04 10.29
CA ASN A 261 20.44 22.63 10.57
C ASN A 261 20.42 21.22 11.18
N GLU A 262 20.86 20.25 10.41
CA GLU A 262 20.85 18.83 10.76
C GLU A 262 22.26 18.32 11.00
N ARG A 263 22.46 17.64 12.12
CA ARG A 263 23.74 17.11 12.58
C ARG A 263 23.66 15.59 12.65
N ASN A 264 24.38 14.94 11.76
CA ASN A 264 24.34 13.51 11.53
C ASN A 264 25.61 12.83 12.02
N MET A 265 25.43 11.74 12.75
CA MET A 265 26.49 10.76 13.01
C MET A 265 26.28 9.57 12.08
N LEU A 266 27.31 9.20 11.33
CA LEU A 266 27.28 8.01 10.49
C LEU A 266 27.78 6.76 11.25
N LYS A 267 27.47 5.57 10.73
CA LYS A 267 27.88 4.28 11.31
C LYS A 267 29.41 4.11 11.41
N ASN A 268 30.17 4.79 10.56
CA ASN A 268 31.64 4.87 10.62
C ASN A 268 32.15 5.95 11.61
N ASN A 269 31.26 6.56 12.39
CA ASN A 269 31.50 7.70 13.29
C ASN A 269 32.01 8.98 12.59
N SER A 270 31.83 9.11 11.27
CA SER A 270 32.08 10.40 10.61
C SER A 270 30.97 11.38 10.89
N CYS A 271 31.34 12.65 10.97
CA CYS A 271 30.40 13.75 11.13
C CYS A 271 29.96 14.29 9.78
N MET A 272 28.65 14.49 9.65
CA MET A 272 28.06 15.21 8.53
C MET A 272 27.05 16.23 9.07
N THR A 273 27.10 17.46 8.57
CA THR A 273 26.12 18.50 8.90
C THR A 273 25.46 18.99 7.63
N PHE A 274 24.12 18.99 7.59
CA PHE A 274 23.34 19.51 6.47
C PHE A 274 22.60 20.78 6.87
N LYS A 275 22.67 21.81 6.04
CA LYS A 275 22.02 23.10 6.26
C LYS A 275 21.22 23.49 5.04
N THR A 276 19.97 23.85 5.22
CA THR A 276 19.11 24.33 4.12
C THR A 276 18.08 25.34 4.61
N ASN A 277 17.51 26.07 3.67
CA ASN A 277 16.38 26.96 3.89
C ASN A 277 15.19 26.46 3.08
N MET A 278 14.05 26.35 3.73
CA MET A 278 12.78 26.02 3.09
C MET A 278 11.86 27.23 3.09
N THR A 279 11.13 27.42 2.00
CA THR A 279 10.08 28.44 1.88
C THR A 279 8.74 27.79 1.56
N ALA A 280 7.63 28.43 1.92
CA ALA A 280 6.31 27.90 1.60
C ALA A 280 6.13 27.83 0.07
N GLY A 281 5.70 26.67 -0.42
CA GLY A 281 5.28 26.46 -1.79
C GLY A 281 3.88 27.02 -2.07
N PRO A 282 3.21 26.57 -3.15
CA PRO A 282 1.85 26.97 -3.46
C PRO A 282 0.89 26.69 -2.28
N GLU A 283 0.07 27.68 -1.88
CA GLU A 283 -0.80 27.56 -0.71
C GLU A 283 -1.77 26.37 -0.79
N SER A 284 -2.19 25.97 -2.00
CA SER A 284 -3.07 24.82 -2.20
C SER A 284 -2.43 23.47 -1.87
N GLN A 285 -1.10 23.39 -1.75
CA GLN A 285 -0.38 22.13 -1.60
C GLN A 285 0.08 21.86 -0.16
N ASN A 286 0.08 22.86 0.72
CA ASN A 286 0.67 22.78 2.08
C ASN A 286 2.09 22.17 2.09
N THR A 287 2.85 22.45 1.04
CA THR A 287 4.22 22.00 0.86
C THR A 287 5.18 23.15 1.10
N PHE A 288 6.38 22.83 1.56
CA PHE A 288 7.54 23.70 1.60
C PHE A 288 8.54 23.24 0.53
N ILE A 289 9.31 24.18 0.00
CA ILE A 289 10.28 23.96 -1.08
C ILE A 289 11.64 24.37 -0.55
N TYR A 290 12.66 23.54 -0.75
CA TYR A 290 14.04 23.98 -0.72
C TYR A 290 14.69 23.79 -2.08
N THR A 291 15.64 24.66 -2.41
CA THR A 291 16.29 24.71 -3.72
C THR A 291 17.81 24.56 -3.65
N SER A 292 18.39 24.64 -2.46
CA SER A 292 19.82 24.44 -2.27
C SER A 292 20.13 24.11 -0.82
N GLY A 293 21.19 23.34 -0.62
CA GLY A 293 21.71 23.01 0.71
C GLY A 293 23.23 23.11 0.76
N LYS A 294 23.75 23.13 1.99
CA LYS A 294 25.18 22.99 2.26
C LYS A 294 25.36 21.73 3.10
N MET A 295 26.22 20.85 2.61
CA MET A 295 26.63 19.65 3.32
C MET A 295 28.08 19.80 3.72
N GLU A 296 28.34 19.84 5.02
CA GLU A 296 29.68 19.78 5.58
C GLU A 296 29.97 18.32 5.93
N GLU A 297 31.00 17.74 5.32
CA GLU A 297 31.46 16.39 5.62
C GLU A 297 32.88 16.45 6.14
N ASN A 298 33.10 16.06 7.40
CA ASN A 298 34.41 16.10 8.06
C ASN A 298 35.14 17.47 7.91
N GLY A 299 34.41 18.58 7.98
CA GLY A 299 34.93 19.95 7.85
C GLY A 299 35.09 20.47 6.41
N VAL A 300 34.67 19.70 5.40
CA VAL A 300 34.67 20.13 3.99
C VAL A 300 33.25 20.46 3.55
N ASP A 301 33.01 21.70 3.16
CA ASP A 301 31.73 22.18 2.64
C ASP A 301 31.53 21.76 1.17
N LYS A 302 30.35 21.20 0.87
CA LYS A 302 29.84 20.91 -0.46
C LYS A 302 28.51 21.64 -0.64
N GLU A 303 28.37 22.42 -1.71
CA GLU A 303 27.08 22.95 -2.11
C GLU A 303 26.28 21.88 -2.87
N LEU A 304 25.01 21.76 -2.52
CA LEU A 304 24.06 20.87 -3.16
C LEU A 304 23.02 21.74 -3.86
N ASP A 305 23.03 21.72 -5.20
CA ASP A 305 21.98 22.32 -6.02
C ASP A 305 20.89 21.27 -6.23
N GLU A 306 19.77 21.43 -5.53
CA GLU A 306 18.71 20.44 -5.47
C GLU A 306 17.37 21.11 -5.17
N ASN A 307 16.34 20.71 -5.91
CA ASN A 307 14.97 21.00 -5.55
C ASN A 307 14.33 19.81 -4.83
N GLY A 308 13.76 20.07 -3.65
CA GLY A 308 12.97 19.11 -2.90
C GLY A 308 11.68 19.74 -2.39
N THR A 309 10.65 18.92 -2.24
CA THR A 309 9.39 19.28 -1.58
C THR A 309 9.30 18.60 -0.23
N VAL A 310 8.77 19.34 0.74
CA VAL A 310 8.65 18.91 2.13
C VAL A 310 7.24 19.15 2.63
N LYS A 311 6.62 18.17 3.27
CA LYS A 311 5.40 18.32 4.06
C LYS A 311 5.70 17.96 5.51
N PHE A 312 5.21 18.77 6.43
CA PHE A 312 5.33 18.50 7.86
C PHE A 312 4.00 17.95 8.39
N PHE A 313 4.07 17.02 9.33
CA PHE A 313 2.92 16.52 10.09
C PHE A 313 3.22 16.57 11.58
N GLU A 314 2.29 17.09 12.36
CA GLU A 314 2.35 17.06 13.82
C GLU A 314 1.46 15.91 14.30
N THR A 315 2.07 14.74 14.51
CA THR A 315 1.34 13.52 14.90
C THR A 315 1.07 13.44 16.40
N CYS A 316 1.83 14.19 17.21
CA CYS A 316 1.66 14.33 18.65
C CYS A 316 2.36 15.61 19.15
N ALA A 317 2.14 16.03 20.40
CA ALA A 317 2.70 17.27 20.95
C ALA A 317 4.25 17.37 20.91
N ASP A 318 4.94 16.23 20.97
CA ASP A 318 6.40 16.11 20.92
C ASP A 318 6.87 15.28 19.72
N CYS A 319 6.05 15.20 18.67
CA CYS A 319 6.33 14.45 17.46
C CYS A 319 6.29 15.37 16.24
N LEU A 320 7.27 15.23 15.36
CA LEU A 320 7.29 15.89 14.07
C LEU A 320 7.58 14.84 13.02
N SER A 321 6.79 14.78 11.96
CA SER A 321 7.09 13.95 10.79
C SER A 321 7.32 14.82 9.57
N ILE A 322 8.24 14.42 8.72
CA ILE A 322 8.61 15.12 7.48
C ILE A 322 8.51 14.12 6.34
N ASP A 323 7.56 14.34 5.44
CA ASP A 323 7.53 13.71 4.12
C ASP A 323 8.35 14.58 3.17
N TYR A 324 9.45 14.01 2.68
CA TYR A 324 10.36 14.65 1.76
C TYR A 324 10.39 13.88 0.43
N SER A 325 10.38 14.64 -0.67
CA SER A 325 10.59 14.13 -2.02
C SER A 325 11.62 15.00 -2.75
N GLY A 326 12.71 14.40 -3.24
CA GLY A 326 13.78 15.10 -3.95
C GLY A 326 14.90 14.18 -4.46
N LEU A 327 16.13 14.71 -4.55
CA LEU A 327 17.33 14.02 -5.05
C LEU A 327 17.67 12.74 -4.28
N PHE A 328 17.35 12.69 -2.98
CA PHE A 328 17.63 11.52 -2.14
C PHE A 328 16.53 10.44 -2.21
N GLY A 329 15.47 10.68 -2.99
CA GLY A 329 14.31 9.80 -3.13
C GLY A 329 13.08 10.36 -2.43
N HIS A 330 12.15 9.47 -2.10
CA HIS A 330 10.98 9.75 -1.28
C HIS A 330 11.23 9.20 0.12
N VAL A 331 11.24 10.06 1.14
CA VAL A 331 11.64 9.68 2.50
C VAL A 331 10.68 10.25 3.52
N LEU A 332 10.20 9.40 4.42
CA LEU A 332 9.46 9.80 5.60
C LEU A 332 10.38 9.75 6.81
N PHE A 333 10.56 10.90 7.44
CA PHE A 333 11.28 11.06 8.69
C PHE A 333 10.31 11.24 9.85
N VAL A 334 10.55 10.57 10.96
CA VAL A 334 9.79 10.73 12.20
C VAL A 334 10.74 11.13 13.31
N TYR A 335 10.45 12.27 13.92
CA TYR A 335 11.26 12.91 14.94
C TYR A 335 10.53 12.98 16.27
N ARG A 336 11.33 13.02 17.34
CA ARG A 336 10.89 13.37 18.69
C ARG A 336 11.60 14.61 19.18
N ARG A 337 10.91 15.40 20.00
CA ARG A 337 11.52 16.58 20.62
C ARG A 337 12.77 16.19 21.40
N ASP A 338 13.81 17.02 21.32
CA ASP A 338 15.03 16.84 22.11
C ASP A 338 14.70 16.72 23.61
N GLY A 339 15.32 15.76 24.29
CA GLY A 339 15.02 15.38 25.68
C GLY A 339 13.89 14.36 25.89
N VAL A 340 13.17 13.94 24.84
CA VAL A 340 12.13 12.88 24.92
C VAL A 340 12.52 11.63 24.13
N HIS A 341 13.63 11.66 23.40
CA HIS A 341 14.06 10.61 22.48
C HIS A 341 14.79 9.42 23.15
N GLN A 342 15.10 9.50 24.44
CA GLN A 342 15.92 8.50 25.13
C GLN A 342 15.11 7.26 25.57
N ASN A 343 13.79 7.37 25.68
CA ASN A 343 12.96 6.25 26.14
C ASN A 343 12.65 5.28 24.99
N VAL A 344 13.51 4.26 24.84
CA VAL A 344 13.41 3.25 23.77
C VAL A 344 12.09 2.48 23.79
N GLU A 345 11.48 2.24 24.95
CA GLU A 345 10.17 1.56 25.03
C GLU A 345 9.05 2.43 24.45
N VAL A 346 9.07 3.73 24.75
CA VAL A 346 8.14 4.70 24.15
C VAL A 346 8.37 4.82 22.66
N LEU A 347 9.63 4.81 22.20
CA LEU A 347 9.94 4.85 20.76
C LEU A 347 9.41 3.60 20.05
N LYS A 348 9.63 2.41 20.62
CA LYS A 348 9.11 1.14 20.08
C LYS A 348 7.59 1.14 20.01
N ALA A 349 6.90 1.61 21.05
CA ALA A 349 5.44 1.72 21.04
C ALA A 349 4.91 2.68 19.96
N ALA A 350 5.68 3.72 19.61
CA ALA A 350 5.33 4.68 18.56
C ALA A 350 5.71 4.19 17.13
N GLN A 351 6.40 3.05 16.99
CA GLN A 351 6.74 2.51 15.67
C GLN A 351 5.49 2.10 14.89
N ASP A 352 4.50 1.52 15.57
CA ASP A 352 3.21 1.20 14.95
C ASP A 352 2.57 2.45 14.36
N GLU A 353 2.55 3.58 15.09
CA GLU A 353 2.01 4.85 14.58
C GLU A 353 2.82 5.43 13.41
N SER A 354 4.13 5.23 13.41
CA SER A 354 5.04 5.67 12.34
C SER A 354 4.84 4.88 11.06
N GLN A 355 4.78 3.54 11.18
CA GLN A 355 4.44 2.62 10.10
C GLN A 355 3.06 2.95 9.54
N LYS A 356 2.12 3.23 10.45
CA LYS A 356 0.77 3.67 10.13
C LYS A 356 0.75 4.96 9.30
N LEU A 357 1.55 5.97 9.64
CA LEU A 357 1.67 7.18 8.85
C LEU A 357 2.28 6.90 7.46
N ALA A 358 3.32 6.05 7.42
CA ALA A 358 3.99 5.66 6.18
C ALA A 358 3.03 5.03 5.17
N GLU A 359 2.20 4.07 5.60
CA GLU A 359 1.17 3.45 4.76
C GLU A 359 0.16 4.47 4.24
N CYS A 360 -0.30 5.39 5.10
CA CYS A 360 -1.23 6.46 4.70
C CYS A 360 -0.63 7.43 3.67
N LEU A 361 0.68 7.58 3.66
CA LEU A 361 1.43 8.37 2.69
C LEU A 361 1.87 7.55 1.46
N GLY A 362 1.55 6.26 1.41
CA GLY A 362 1.82 5.38 0.27
C GLY A 362 3.21 4.75 0.26
N PHE A 363 3.94 4.75 1.38
CA PHE A 363 5.23 4.06 1.47
C PHE A 363 5.04 2.55 1.58
N SER A 364 5.84 1.81 0.82
CA SER A 364 6.15 0.40 1.03
C SER A 364 7.13 0.29 2.20
N ILE A 365 6.77 -0.47 3.23
CA ILE A 365 7.58 -0.55 4.44
C ILE A 365 8.74 -1.52 4.20
N GLY A 366 9.90 -0.96 3.83
CA GLY A 366 11.18 -1.66 3.81
C GLY A 366 11.84 -1.74 5.19
N GLU A 367 13.16 -1.92 5.24
CA GLU A 367 13.94 -1.85 6.48
C GLU A 367 14.02 -0.38 6.97
N PRO A 368 13.40 -0.02 8.10
CA PRO A 368 13.44 1.35 8.58
C PRO A 368 14.75 1.65 9.31
N PHE A 369 15.17 2.91 9.31
CA PHE A 369 16.08 3.41 10.33
C PHE A 369 15.36 3.41 11.69
N ILE A 370 16.07 3.00 12.74
CA ILE A 370 15.58 3.04 14.12
C ILE A 370 16.69 3.60 14.99
N TYR A 371 16.42 4.71 15.69
CA TYR A 371 17.34 5.25 16.66
C TYR A 371 17.41 4.37 17.92
N ASP A 372 18.62 4.18 18.44
CA ASP A 372 18.89 3.31 19.57
C ASP A 372 18.62 3.97 20.95
N GLY A 373 18.23 5.25 20.96
CA GLY A 373 17.98 6.02 22.17
C GLY A 373 19.22 6.66 22.80
N VAL A 374 20.43 6.26 22.40
CA VAL A 374 21.67 6.55 23.12
C VAL A 374 22.80 7.11 22.26
N SER A 375 22.78 6.90 20.94
CA SER A 375 23.83 7.34 20.03
C SER A 375 23.95 8.87 20.01
N ASP A 376 25.16 9.37 20.30
CA ASP A 376 25.49 10.79 20.22
C ASP A 376 25.36 11.32 18.78
N PHE A 377 25.20 12.64 18.66
CA PHE A 377 25.06 13.35 17.40
C PHE A 377 26.38 14.02 17.02
N CYS A 378 26.51 14.48 15.77
CA CYS A 378 27.69 15.28 15.44
C CYS A 378 27.71 16.59 16.25
N HIS A 379 28.85 16.86 16.91
CA HIS A 379 29.07 18.03 17.76
C HIS A 379 28.06 18.21 18.92
N LYS A 380 27.29 17.17 19.28
CA LYS A 380 26.29 17.24 20.37
C LYS A 380 26.09 15.87 21.02
N LYS A 381 26.05 15.83 22.36
CA LYS A 381 25.78 14.60 23.14
C LYS A 381 24.28 14.30 23.22
N SER A 382 23.92 13.02 23.32
CA SER A 382 22.54 12.53 23.45
C SER A 382 21.97 12.68 24.87
N SER A 383 22.84 12.72 25.88
CA SER A 383 22.51 12.91 27.28
C SER A 383 23.02 14.27 27.77
N PRO A 384 22.32 14.94 28.72
CA PRO A 384 22.85 16.14 29.36
C PRO A 384 24.22 15.86 29.96
N GLU A 385 25.17 16.79 29.81
CA GLU A 385 26.41 16.70 30.56
C GLU A 385 26.06 16.75 32.06
N VAL A 386 26.39 15.68 32.77
CA VAL A 386 26.37 15.68 34.24
C VAL A 386 27.32 16.79 34.65
N LYS A 387 26.79 17.93 35.09
CA LYS A 387 27.62 18.95 35.74
C LYS A 387 28.30 18.24 36.91
N PRO A 388 29.63 18.29 37.01
CA PRO A 388 30.29 17.73 38.19
C PRO A 388 29.64 18.38 39.42
N GLU A 389 29.21 17.56 40.37
CA GLU A 389 28.80 18.05 41.68
C GLU A 389 29.92 18.95 42.19
N GLN A 390 29.60 20.23 42.41
CA GLN A 390 30.48 21.10 43.18
C GLN A 390 30.34 20.64 44.63
N ASP A 391 31.33 19.87 45.08
CA ASP A 391 31.56 19.60 46.50
C ASP A 391 31.75 20.91 47.30
#